data_AF-A0ABD4AB62-F1
#
_entry.id   AF-A0ABD4AB62-F1
#
_cell.length_a   1.000
_cell.length_b   1.000
_cell.length_c   1.000
_cell.angle_alpha   90.00
_cell.angle_beta   90.00
_cell.angle_gamma   90.00
#
_symmetry.space_group_name_H-M   'P 1'
#
loop_
_entity.id
_entity.type
_entity.pdbx_description
1 polymer ?
#
loop_
_entity_poly.entity_id
_entity_poly.type
_entity_poly.pdbx_seq_one_letter_code
_entity_poly.pdbx_strand_id
1 'polypeptide(L)'
;MISIETLVCKDEEECQRKRERWEHLQNRFCAIGQRELDMFRARMGDGKHKILCDKHFYKRSFERSISEADFKEVLKCGWVVERNKTAKATSIMLLGYVGRNYRPLHIVIDMVSENLWVAVTAYNPQSHAWKWNEGFDKRVGFCNPYD
;
A
#
# COMPACT_ATOMS: atom_id res chain seq x y z
N MET A 1 -29.36 -16.66 -3.26
CA MET A 1 -28.43 -16.88 -4.39
C MET A 1 -27.61 -15.62 -4.54
N ILE A 2 -26.33 -15.66 -4.18
CA ILE A 2 -25.41 -14.55 -4.44
C ILE A 2 -25.01 -14.70 -5.91
N SER A 3 -25.40 -13.73 -6.74
CA SER A 3 -24.89 -13.60 -8.10
C SER A 3 -23.38 -13.42 -8.00
N ILE A 4 -22.61 -14.42 -8.43
CA ILE A 4 -21.17 -14.24 -8.63
C ILE A 4 -21.07 -13.49 -9.96
N GLU A 5 -21.08 -12.16 -9.89
CA GLU A 5 -20.68 -11.35 -11.02
C GLU A 5 -19.23 -11.69 -11.34
N THR A 6 -19.01 -12.48 -12.39
CA THR A 6 -17.69 -12.68 -12.97
C THR A 6 -17.16 -11.33 -13.41
N LEU A 7 -16.15 -10.80 -12.71
CA LEU A 7 -15.47 -9.58 -13.10
C LEU A 7 -14.71 -9.85 -14.40
N VAL A 8 -15.27 -9.42 -15.53
CA VAL A 8 -14.65 -9.60 -16.85
C VAL A 8 -13.66 -8.47 -17.10
N CYS A 9 -12.42 -8.83 -17.43
CA CYS A 9 -11.41 -7.86 -17.81
C CYS A 9 -11.71 -7.35 -19.23
N LYS A 10 -11.89 -6.02 -19.39
CA LYS A 10 -12.17 -5.41 -20.70
C LYS A 10 -10.99 -5.52 -21.68
N ASP A 11 -9.76 -5.56 -21.16
CA ASP A 11 -8.53 -5.64 -21.95
C ASP A 11 -7.50 -6.51 -21.21
N GLU A 12 -7.54 -7.82 -21.49
CA GLU A 12 -6.70 -8.81 -20.83
C GLU A 12 -5.22 -8.63 -21.16
N GLU A 13 -4.89 -8.27 -22.40
CA GLU A 13 -3.52 -8.08 -22.87
C GLU A 13 -2.86 -6.90 -22.15
N GLU A 14 -3.52 -5.74 -22.10
CA GLU A 14 -3.00 -4.58 -21.39
C GLU A 14 -2.93 -4.82 -19.88
N CYS A 15 -3.88 -5.57 -19.32
CA CYS A 15 -3.84 -5.96 -17.91
C CYS A 15 -2.63 -6.85 -17.61
N GLN A 16 -2.36 -7.84 -18.46
CA GLN A 16 -1.19 -8.72 -18.34
C GLN A 16 0.11 -7.93 -18.49
N ARG A 17 0.23 -7.07 -19.51
CA ARG A 17 1.41 -6.23 -19.72
C ARG A 17 1.70 -5.32 -18.52
N LYS A 18 0.67 -4.71 -17.93
CA LYS A 18 0.80 -3.90 -16.70
C LYS A 18 1.25 -4.74 -15.51
N ARG A 19 0.72 -5.96 -15.36
CA ARG A 19 1.11 -6.90 -14.30
C ARG A 19 2.57 -7.31 -14.41
N GLU A 20 3.02 -7.72 -15.59
CA GLU A 20 4.41 -8.11 -15.83
C GLU A 20 5.37 -6.95 -15.58
N ARG A 21 5.01 -5.75 -16.07
CA ARG A 21 5.79 -4.53 -15.79
C ARG A 21 5.85 -4.23 -14.30
N TRP A 22 4.72 -4.30 -13.60
CA TRP A 22 4.66 -4.07 -12.17
C TRP A 22 5.53 -5.07 -11.42
N GLU A 23 5.45 -6.36 -11.75
CA GLU A 23 6.23 -7.43 -11.12
C GLU A 23 7.73 -7.23 -11.34
N HIS A 24 8.13 -6.92 -12.58
CA HIS A 24 9.53 -6.60 -12.89
C HIS A 24 10.05 -5.42 -12.05
N LEU A 25 9.25 -4.36 -11.88
CA LEU A 25 9.62 -3.21 -11.06
C LEU A 25 9.68 -3.57 -9.58
N GLN A 26 8.67 -4.25 -9.03
CA GLN A 26 8.62 -4.54 -7.60
C GLN A 26 9.71 -5.55 -7.18
N ASN A 27 10.02 -6.55 -8.01
CA ASN A 27 11.15 -7.46 -7.78
C ASN A 27 12.49 -6.71 -7.65
N ARG A 28 12.63 -5.58 -8.34
CA ARG A 28 13.83 -4.74 -8.27
C ARG A 28 13.82 -3.76 -7.09
N PHE A 29 12.65 -3.21 -6.74
CA PHE A 29 12.56 -2.03 -5.89
C PHE A 29 11.98 -2.27 -4.49
N CYS A 30 11.19 -3.32 -4.24
CA CYS A 30 10.62 -3.56 -2.92
C CYS A 30 11.69 -3.79 -1.85
N ALA A 31 12.75 -4.54 -2.15
CA ALA A 31 13.86 -4.75 -1.22
C ALA A 31 14.59 -3.44 -0.86
N ILE A 32 14.66 -2.48 -1.80
CA ILE A 32 15.21 -1.15 -1.54
C ILE A 32 14.28 -0.38 -0.60
N GLY A 33 12.97 -0.42 -0.87
CA GLY A 33 11.95 0.24 -0.04
C GLY A 33 11.92 -0.32 1.38
N GLN A 34 12.09 -1.63 1.53
CA GLN A 34 12.16 -2.26 2.84
C GLN A 34 13.37 -1.74 3.64
N ARG A 35 14.55 -1.64 3.00
CA ARG A 35 15.74 -1.06 3.66
C ARG A 35 15.50 0.40 4.05
N GLU A 36 14.85 1.20 3.20
CA GLU A 36 14.49 2.58 3.50
C GLU A 36 13.55 2.67 4.71
N LEU A 37 12.52 1.81 4.77
CA LEU A 37 11.61 1.70 5.90
C LEU A 37 12.33 1.31 7.20
N ASP A 38 13.21 0.32 7.15
CA ASP A 38 13.94 -0.15 8.32
C ASP A 38 14.87 0.92 8.88
N MET A 39 15.59 1.64 7.99
CA MET A 39 16.41 2.79 8.38
C MET A 39 15.58 3.92 8.98
N PHE A 40 14.41 4.22 8.40
CA PHE A 40 13.52 5.26 8.92
C PHE A 40 12.99 4.89 10.32
N ARG A 41 12.52 3.64 10.50
CA ARG A 41 12.06 3.10 11.79
C ARG A 41 13.11 3.19 12.88
N ALA A 42 14.36 2.84 12.55
CA ALA A 42 15.48 2.90 13.49
C ALA A 42 15.75 4.31 14.03
N ARG A 43 15.33 5.35 13.30
CA ARG A 43 15.57 6.75 13.66
C ARG A 43 14.34 7.51 14.16
N MET A 44 13.13 6.94 14.09
CA MET A 44 11.90 7.62 14.57
C MET A 44 11.95 8.05 16.05
N GLY A 45 12.80 7.43 16.87
CA GLY A 45 12.98 7.82 18.28
C GLY A 45 13.78 9.10 18.51
N ASP A 46 14.42 9.65 17.48
CA ASP A 46 15.33 10.81 17.60
C ASP A 46 14.63 12.18 17.61
N GLY A 47 13.31 12.21 17.41
CA GLY A 47 12.49 13.44 17.33
C GLY A 47 12.66 14.26 16.05
N LYS A 48 13.59 13.89 15.15
CA LYS A 48 13.85 14.52 13.85
C LYS A 48 13.12 13.79 12.72
N HIS A 49 13.00 12.47 12.80
CA HIS A 49 12.29 11.66 11.81
C HIS A 49 10.80 11.65 12.12
N LYS A 50 10.00 12.14 11.17
CA LYS A 50 8.57 12.35 11.38
C LYS A 50 7.77 11.76 10.24
N ILE A 51 6.67 11.11 10.60
CA ILE A 51 5.61 10.74 9.68
C ILE A 51 4.42 11.65 9.94
N LEU A 52 4.01 12.37 8.89
CA LEU A 52 2.78 13.16 8.89
C LEU A 52 1.69 12.41 8.14
N CYS A 53 0.44 12.68 8.48
CA CYS A 53 -0.71 12.21 7.72
C CYS A 53 -1.30 13.39 6.95
N ASP A 54 -1.50 13.25 5.65
CA ASP A 54 -2.10 14.33 4.86
C ASP A 54 -3.64 14.40 5.06
N LYS A 55 -4.26 15.45 4.50
CA LYS A 55 -5.73 15.62 4.58
C LYS A 55 -6.48 14.46 3.90
N HIS A 56 -5.93 13.90 2.83
CA HIS A 56 -6.55 12.78 2.11
C HIS A 56 -6.56 11.53 2.98
N PHE A 57 -5.46 11.25 3.67
CA PHE A 57 -5.28 10.16 4.59
C PHE A 57 -6.32 10.23 5.70
N TYR A 58 -6.45 11.36 6.40
CA TYR A 58 -7.44 11.50 7.47
C TYR A 58 -8.86 11.26 6.97
N LYS A 59 -9.22 11.83 5.81
CA LYS A 59 -10.54 11.62 5.20
C LYS A 59 -10.77 10.14 4.89
N ARG A 60 -9.81 9.47 4.23
CA ARG A 60 -9.93 8.06 3.86
C ARG A 60 -9.95 7.13 5.06
N SER A 61 -9.14 7.40 6.07
CA SER A 61 -9.10 6.61 7.30
C SER A 61 -10.43 6.70 8.06
N PHE A 62 -11.05 7.88 8.10
CA PHE A 62 -12.40 8.05 8.64
C PHE A 62 -13.44 7.27 7.83
N GLU A 63 -13.47 7.45 6.51
CA GLU A 63 -14.41 6.76 5.61
C GLU A 63 -14.29 5.22 5.66
N ARG A 64 -13.13 4.68 6.03
CA ARG A 64 -12.80 3.25 6.00
C ARG A 64 -12.63 2.62 7.37
N SER A 65 -12.94 3.34 8.44
CA SER A 65 -12.79 2.88 9.82
C SER A 65 -11.38 2.32 10.12
N ILE A 66 -10.38 3.14 9.80
CA ILE A 66 -8.97 2.88 10.09
C ILE A 66 -8.55 3.82 11.22
N SER A 67 -8.16 3.25 12.35
CA SER A 67 -7.76 4.01 13.53
C SER A 67 -6.29 4.43 13.46
N GLU A 68 -5.91 5.39 14.30
CA GLU A 68 -4.49 5.76 14.48
C GLU A 68 -3.68 4.58 15.05
N ALA A 69 -4.30 3.73 15.89
CA ALA A 69 -3.67 2.52 16.42
C ALA A 69 -3.35 1.52 15.30
N ASP A 70 -4.30 1.28 14.39
CA ASP A 70 -4.08 0.43 13.20
C ASP A 70 -2.92 0.96 12.36
N PHE A 71 -2.90 2.29 12.12
CA PHE A 71 -1.82 2.94 11.39
C PHE A 71 -0.45 2.74 12.06
N LYS A 72 -0.36 2.99 13.37
CA LYS A 72 0.88 2.81 14.14
C LYS A 72 1.34 1.35 14.16
N GLU A 73 0.42 0.39 14.22
CA GLU A 73 0.72 -1.04 14.19
C GLU A 73 1.35 -1.44 12.85
N VAL A 74 0.74 -1.06 11.71
CA VAL A 74 1.32 -1.33 10.40
C VAL A 74 2.63 -0.56 10.18
N LEU A 75 2.71 0.69 10.64
CA LEU A 75 3.95 1.45 10.55
C LEU A 75 5.08 0.78 11.36
N LYS A 76 4.76 0.09 12.45
CA LYS A 76 5.74 -0.63 13.28
C LYS A 76 6.12 -2.00 12.71
N CYS A 77 5.13 -2.80 12.30
CA CYS A 77 5.30 -4.23 12.01
C CYS A 77 5.08 -4.62 10.55
N GLY A 78 4.51 -3.74 9.73
CA GLY A 78 4.26 -4.01 8.30
C GLY A 78 5.53 -4.05 7.46
N TRP A 79 5.39 -4.48 6.21
CA TRP A 79 6.49 -4.59 5.24
C TRP A 79 6.10 -3.97 3.90
N VAL A 80 7.11 -3.63 3.10
CA VAL A 80 6.92 -2.99 1.80
C VAL A 80 6.46 -4.03 0.77
N VAL A 81 5.31 -3.76 0.15
CA VAL A 81 4.75 -4.55 -0.97
C VAL A 81 4.82 -3.81 -2.31
N GLU A 82 4.99 -2.48 -2.28
CA GLU A 82 5.32 -1.70 -3.46
C GLU A 82 6.32 -0.60 -3.15
N ARG A 83 7.20 -0.31 -4.09
CA ARG A 83 8.00 0.92 -4.13
C ARG A 83 7.93 1.54 -5.52
N ASN A 84 7.32 2.72 -5.60
CA ASN A 84 7.12 3.43 -6.85
C ASN A 84 7.94 4.72 -6.86
N LYS A 85 8.56 5.03 -8.01
CA LYS A 85 9.25 6.31 -8.23
C LYS A 85 8.56 7.06 -9.35
N THR A 86 8.10 8.26 -9.05
CA THR A 86 7.59 9.21 -10.04
C THR A 86 8.61 10.34 -10.24
N ALA A 87 8.34 11.25 -11.17
CA ALA A 87 9.14 12.46 -11.33
C ALA A 87 9.09 13.39 -10.09
N LYS A 88 8.06 13.26 -9.25
CA LYS A 88 7.80 14.17 -8.12
C LYS A 88 8.20 13.58 -6.77
N ALA A 89 8.03 12.28 -6.58
CA ALA A 89 8.26 11.62 -5.30
C ALA A 89 8.55 10.12 -5.48
N THR A 90 9.19 9.55 -4.46
CA THR A 90 9.25 8.10 -4.26
C THR A 90 8.25 7.74 -3.17
N SER A 91 7.46 6.70 -3.41
CA SER A 91 6.46 6.21 -2.46
C SER A 91 6.63 4.73 -2.20
N ILE A 92 6.25 4.31 -1.00
CA ILE A 92 6.15 2.91 -0.62
C ILE A 92 4.71 2.58 -0.23
N MET A 93 4.29 1.35 -0.50
CA MET A 93 3.06 0.77 0.04
C MET A 93 3.44 -0.27 1.08
N LEU A 94 2.98 -0.07 2.31
CA LEU A 94 3.09 -1.05 3.38
C LEU A 94 1.88 -1.97 3.37
N LEU A 95 2.10 -3.25 3.62
CA LEU A 95 1.08 -4.20 4.06
C LEU A 95 1.34 -4.53 5.53
N GLY A 96 0.28 -4.55 6.31
CA GLY A 96 0.27 -5.14 7.64
C GLY A 96 -1.13 -5.67 7.98
N TYR A 97 -1.22 -6.37 9.10
CA TYR A 97 -2.45 -6.97 9.59
C TYR A 97 -2.76 -6.39 10.96
N VAL A 98 -4.00 -5.93 11.17
CA VAL A 98 -4.40 -5.19 12.38
C VAL A 98 -5.62 -5.80 13.05
N GLY A 99 -5.71 -5.60 14.36
CA GLY A 99 -6.82 -6.07 15.19
C GLY A 99 -6.89 -7.59 15.33
N ARG A 100 -7.88 -8.07 16.09
CA ARG A 100 -8.01 -9.50 16.45
C ARG A 100 -8.36 -10.41 15.27
N ASN A 101 -8.96 -9.85 14.22
CA ASN A 101 -9.40 -10.61 13.05
C ASN A 101 -8.34 -10.63 11.95
N TYR A 102 -7.12 -10.15 12.21
CA TYR A 102 -6.05 -10.04 11.22
C TYR A 102 -6.54 -9.36 9.93
N ARG A 103 -7.12 -8.16 10.07
CA ARG A 103 -7.61 -7.40 8.92
C ARG A 103 -6.41 -6.86 8.14
N PRO A 104 -6.23 -7.16 6.85
CA PRO A 104 -5.14 -6.60 6.07
C PRO A 104 -5.35 -5.10 5.86
N LEU A 105 -4.25 -4.36 5.85
CA LEU A 105 -4.26 -2.92 5.69
C LEU A 105 -3.09 -2.49 4.81
N HIS A 106 -3.42 -1.82 3.70
CA HIS A 106 -2.46 -1.13 2.86
C HIS A 106 -2.34 0.33 3.26
N ILE A 107 -1.11 0.82 3.40
CA ILE A 107 -0.80 2.21 3.68
C ILE A 107 0.19 2.71 2.63
N VAL A 108 -0.14 3.80 1.94
CA VAL A 108 0.77 4.47 1.01
C VAL A 108 1.45 5.62 1.71
N ILE A 109 2.78 5.65 1.63
CA ILE A 109 3.63 6.67 2.24
C ILE A 109 4.54 7.26 1.16
N ASP A 110 4.52 8.58 1.04
CA ASP A 110 5.46 9.36 0.23
C ASP A 110 6.70 9.71 1.06
N MET A 111 7.88 9.43 0.51
CA MET A 111 9.18 9.73 1.12
C MET A 111 9.65 11.10 0.64
N VAL A 112 9.16 12.16 1.28
CA VAL A 112 9.40 13.56 0.87
C VAL A 112 10.86 13.97 1.09
N SER A 113 11.45 13.54 2.20
CA SER A 113 12.89 13.67 2.47
C SER A 113 13.37 12.49 3.35
N GLU A 114 14.65 12.46 3.68
CA GLU A 114 15.23 11.45 4.59
C GLU A 114 14.51 11.40 5.94
N ASN A 115 14.10 12.55 6.47
CA ASN A 115 13.52 12.69 7.80
C ASN A 115 12.02 13.03 7.81
N LEU A 116 11.40 13.24 6.65
CA LEU A 116 9.98 13.58 6.54
C LEU A 116 9.28 12.66 5.56
N TRP A 117 8.40 11.82 6.10
CA TRP A 117 7.53 10.93 5.33
C TRP A 117 6.07 11.34 5.53
N VAL A 118 5.24 11.11 4.51
CA VAL A 118 3.84 11.52 4.53
C VAL A 118 2.96 10.33 4.16
N ALA A 119 2.10 9.89 5.08
CA ALA A 119 1.05 8.92 4.78
C ALA A 119 -0.06 9.61 3.96
N VAL A 120 -0.32 9.08 2.77
CA VAL A 120 -1.23 9.67 1.76
C VAL A 120 -2.59 8.97 1.75
N THR A 121 -2.60 7.65 1.88
CA THR A 121 -3.86 6.90 1.98
C THR A 121 -3.68 5.59 2.74
N ALA A 122 -4.78 5.06 3.28
CA ALA A 122 -4.87 3.71 3.82
C ALA A 122 -6.18 3.06 3.40
N TYR A 123 -6.17 1.75 3.16
CA TYR A 123 -7.36 0.97 2.80
C TYR A 123 -7.20 -0.52 3.10
N ASN A 124 -8.32 -1.20 3.36
CA ASN A 124 -8.37 -2.66 3.40
C ASN A 124 -8.33 -3.19 1.95
N PRO A 125 -7.31 -3.96 1.53
CA PRO A 125 -7.21 -4.47 0.16
C PRO A 125 -8.32 -5.46 -0.21
N GLN A 126 -9.06 -6.02 0.76
CA GLN A 126 -10.23 -6.87 0.51
C GLN A 126 -11.33 -6.13 -0.26
N SER A 127 -11.46 -4.80 -0.12
CA SER A 127 -12.42 -4.02 -0.91
C SER A 127 -12.09 -3.98 -2.41
N HIS A 128 -10.88 -4.43 -2.77
CA HIS A 128 -10.39 -4.56 -4.13
C HIS A 128 -9.71 -5.92 -4.34
N ALA A 129 -10.28 -7.00 -3.78
CA ALA A 129 -9.65 -8.32 -3.76
C ALA A 129 -9.22 -8.82 -5.16
N TRP A 130 -9.97 -8.50 -6.22
CA TRP A 130 -9.61 -8.87 -7.60
C TRP A 130 -8.28 -8.29 -8.10
N LYS A 131 -7.77 -7.23 -7.45
CA LYS A 131 -6.49 -6.62 -7.80
C LYS A 131 -5.31 -7.31 -7.13
N TRP A 132 -5.54 -8.12 -6.12
CA TRP A 132 -4.50 -8.68 -5.25
C TRP A 132 -4.56 -10.21 -5.19
N ASN A 133 -3.44 -10.85 -4.93
CA ASN A 133 -3.42 -12.27 -4.57
C ASN A 133 -4.04 -12.47 -3.16
N GLU A 134 -4.17 -13.74 -2.76
CA GLU A 134 -4.75 -14.11 -1.46
C GLU A 134 -3.99 -13.51 -0.25
N GLY A 135 -2.67 -13.32 -0.39
CA GLY A 135 -1.82 -12.69 0.63
C GLY A 135 -1.87 -11.16 0.67
N PHE A 136 -2.60 -10.54 -0.27
CA PHE A 136 -2.70 -9.10 -0.49
C PHE A 136 -1.38 -8.39 -0.82
N ASP A 137 -0.28 -9.09 -1.03
CA ASP A 137 1.06 -8.54 -1.23
C ASP A 137 1.49 -8.46 -2.70
N LYS A 138 0.76 -9.11 -3.61
CA LYS A 138 1.05 -9.10 -5.05
C LYS A 138 -0.15 -8.63 -5.85
N ARG A 139 0.05 -7.68 -6.78
CA ARG A 139 -1.00 -7.31 -7.74
C ARG A 139 -1.19 -8.41 -8.78
N VAL A 140 -2.43 -8.90 -8.91
CA VAL A 140 -2.83 -9.88 -9.94
C VAL A 140 -3.72 -9.28 -11.02
N GLY A 141 -4.36 -8.14 -10.75
CA GLY A 141 -5.29 -7.47 -11.65
C GLY A 141 -5.07 -5.96 -11.74
N PHE A 142 -5.09 -5.43 -12.96
CA PHE A 142 -4.94 -4.01 -13.28
C PHE A 142 -6.16 -3.42 -14.01
N CYS A 143 -7.13 -4.26 -14.35
CA CYS A 143 -8.41 -3.83 -14.88
C CYS A 143 -9.27 -3.21 -13.77
N ASN A 144 -10.06 -2.21 -14.17
CA ASN A 144 -11.16 -1.73 -13.36
C ASN A 144 -12.45 -2.35 -13.91
N PRO A 145 -13.12 -3.23 -13.16
CA PRO A 145 -14.36 -3.84 -13.62
C PRO A 145 -15.55 -2.86 -13.64
N TYR A 146 -15.38 -1.65 -13.09
CA TYR A 146 -16.41 -0.62 -12.99
C TYR A 146 -16.17 0.60 -13.91
N ASP A 147 -15.07 0.61 -14.67
CA ASP A 147 -14.90 1.50 -15.83
C ASP A 147 -15.51 0.80 -17.04
#